data_AF-A0A744BQ53-F1
#
_entry.id   AF-A0A744BQ53-F1
#
_cell.length_a   1.000
_cell.length_b   1.000
_cell.length_c   1.000
_cell.angle_alpha   90.00
_cell.angle_beta   90.00
_cell.angle_gamma   90.00
#
_symmetry.space_group_name_H-M   'P 1'
#
loop_
_entity.id
_entity.type
_entity.pdbx_description
1 polymer ?
#
loop_
_entity_poly.entity_id
_entity_poly.type
_entity_poly.pdbx_seq_one_letter_code
_entity_poly.pdbx_strand_id
1 'polypeptide(L)'
;MNLFTTRQLLGYTEQKVKFNPLFLTLFFRRTVTFKEQEVMLDKITGKTPIAAYVSPVVGGKVLRNRGGETRVLRPGYVKPKHEVNYSQVVERLPGEDPAQLNDPAYRRLRILTDNLKQEEQAIIQVEEMQAVSAVLNGKYIMEGEQFETV
;
A
#
# COMPACT_ATOMS: atom_id res chain seq x y z
N MET A 1 20.04 16.63 15.50
CA MET A 1 19.48 15.37 16.05
C MET A 1 18.01 15.30 15.72
N ASN A 2 17.54 14.20 15.12
CA ASN A 2 16.10 13.98 14.90
C ASN A 2 15.44 13.62 16.23
N LEU A 3 14.29 14.24 16.55
CA LEU A 3 13.57 14.02 17.81
C LEU A 3 13.02 12.59 17.97
N PHE A 4 12.70 11.93 16.87
CA PHE A 4 12.27 10.53 16.84
C PHE A 4 13.08 9.77 15.80
N THR A 5 13.37 8.51 16.11
CA THR A 5 13.99 7.58 15.16
C THR A 5 12.90 6.89 14.34
N THR A 6 13.22 6.47 13.10
CA THR A 6 12.28 5.74 12.24
C THR A 6 11.74 4.48 12.92
N ARG A 7 12.57 3.82 13.75
CA ARG A 7 12.15 2.65 14.54
C ARG A 7 11.03 2.97 15.53
N GLN A 8 11.09 4.13 16.19
CA GLN A 8 10.04 4.57 17.12
C GLN A 8 8.73 4.89 16.37
N LEU A 9 8.82 5.49 15.18
CA LEU A 9 7.65 5.80 14.37
C LEU A 9 6.99 4.54 13.79
N LEU A 10 7.79 3.57 13.34
CA LEU A 10 7.29 2.29 12.82
C LEU A 10 6.49 1.50 13.86
N GLY A 11 6.98 1.43 15.10
CA GLY A 11 6.26 0.75 16.17
C GLY A 11 4.88 1.37 16.48
N TYR A 12 4.69 2.65 16.16
CA TYR A 12 3.42 3.34 16.34
C TYR A 12 2.42 3.07 15.19
N THR A 13 2.91 2.93 13.95
CA THR A 13 2.07 2.62 12.77
C THR A 13 1.54 1.19 12.78
N GLU A 14 2.23 0.24 13.42
CA GLU A 14 1.81 -1.18 13.45
C GLU A 14 0.52 -1.44 14.25
N GLN A 15 0.15 -0.59 15.20
CA GLN A 15 -0.87 -0.90 16.22
C GLN A 15 -2.31 -0.40 15.95
N LYS A 16 -2.63 0.16 14.78
CA LYS A 16 -3.96 0.75 14.56
C LYS A 16 -4.86 -0.10 13.66
N VAL A 17 -6.17 -0.03 13.91
CA VAL A 17 -7.24 -0.56 13.03
C VAL A 17 -7.05 0.08 11.66
N LYS A 18 -6.42 -0.68 10.76
CA LYS A 18 -6.11 -0.21 9.41
C LYS A 18 -7.43 -0.11 8.65
N PHE A 19 -7.57 0.96 7.87
CA PHE A 19 -8.55 0.99 6.79
C PHE A 19 -8.43 -0.34 6.02
N ASN A 20 -9.55 -1.03 5.80
CA ASN A 20 -9.55 -2.31 5.13
C ASN A 20 -9.92 -2.11 3.65
N PRO A 21 -8.94 -2.02 2.74
CA PRO A 21 -9.20 -1.88 1.31
C PRO A 21 -9.88 -3.14 0.77
N LEU A 22 -10.99 -2.98 0.06
CA LEU A 22 -11.84 -4.09 -0.37
C LEU A 22 -11.20 -4.83 -1.55
N PHE A 23 -10.78 -4.12 -2.59
CA PHE A 23 -10.23 -4.69 -3.82
C PHE A 23 -8.86 -5.32 -3.57
N LEU A 24 -7.99 -4.66 -2.81
CA LEU A 24 -6.71 -5.24 -2.40
C LEU A 24 -6.91 -6.55 -1.62
N THR A 25 -7.85 -6.58 -0.68
CA THR A 25 -8.12 -7.77 0.14
C THR A 25 -8.74 -8.91 -0.65
N LEU A 26 -9.61 -8.61 -1.62
CA LEU A 26 -10.29 -9.62 -2.42
C LEU A 26 -9.41 -10.16 -3.57
N PHE A 27 -8.80 -9.28 -4.35
CA PHE A 27 -8.15 -9.62 -5.62
C PHE A 27 -6.62 -9.65 -5.55
N PHE A 28 -5.99 -8.87 -4.66
CA PHE A 28 -4.53 -8.69 -4.61
C PHE A 28 -3.91 -9.12 -3.27
N ARG A 29 -4.22 -10.35 -2.84
CA ARG A 29 -3.82 -10.88 -1.51
C ARG A 29 -2.32 -11.10 -1.32
N ARG A 30 -1.55 -11.21 -2.40
CA ARG A 30 -0.12 -11.53 -2.36
C ARG A 30 0.70 -10.26 -2.51
N THR A 31 1.56 -9.98 -1.53
CA THR A 31 2.56 -8.93 -1.59
C THR A 31 3.93 -9.51 -1.90
N VAL A 32 4.71 -8.80 -2.72
CA VAL A 32 6.11 -9.16 -3.03
C VAL A 32 6.94 -7.88 -2.97
N THR A 33 7.94 -7.87 -2.12
CA THR A 33 8.85 -6.73 -1.96
C THR A 33 10.12 -6.93 -2.78
N PHE A 34 10.57 -5.89 -3.47
CA PHE A 34 11.81 -5.88 -4.24
C PHE A 34 12.83 -4.95 -3.60
N LYS A 35 14.12 -5.25 -3.77
CA LYS A 35 15.23 -4.38 -3.32
C LYS A 35 15.66 -3.37 -4.38
N GLU A 36 15.34 -3.65 -5.65
CA GLU A 36 15.64 -2.80 -6.81
C GLU A 36 14.47 -1.86 -7.09
N GLN A 37 14.74 -0.77 -7.80
CA GLN A 37 13.70 0.19 -8.23
C GLN A 37 12.71 -0.44 -9.23
N GLU A 38 13.16 -1.41 -10.01
CA GLU A 38 12.36 -2.04 -11.05
C GLU A 38 11.77 -3.36 -10.56
N VAL A 39 10.47 -3.53 -10.81
CA VAL A 39 9.71 -4.73 -10.47
C VAL A 39 9.76 -5.67 -11.66
N MET A 40 10.52 -6.75 -11.53
CA MET A 40 10.61 -7.79 -12.53
C MET A 40 9.49 -8.83 -12.31
N LEU A 41 8.49 -8.84 -13.18
CA LEU A 41 7.28 -9.69 -13.07
C LEU A 41 7.53 -11.17 -13.45
N ASP A 42 8.69 -11.46 -13.99
CA ASP A 42 9.18 -12.82 -14.27
C ASP A 42 9.61 -13.56 -13.00
N LYS A 43 10.17 -12.86 -12.01
CA LYS A 43 10.56 -13.39 -10.69
C LYS A 43 9.36 -13.82 -9.83
N ILE A 44 8.14 -13.42 -10.21
CA ILE A 44 6.91 -13.79 -9.49
C ILE A 44 6.50 -15.23 -9.87
N THR A 45 6.74 -16.18 -8.97
CA THR A 45 6.35 -17.59 -9.07
C THR A 45 4.83 -17.77 -9.07
N GLY A 46 4.29 -18.79 -9.77
CA GLY A 46 2.86 -19.16 -9.72
C GLY A 46 2.07 -19.03 -11.03
N LYS A 47 2.73 -18.99 -12.18
CA LYS A 47 2.09 -18.94 -13.52
C LYS A 47 1.54 -20.32 -13.97
N THR A 48 0.95 -21.10 -13.07
CA THR A 48 0.38 -22.40 -13.42
C THR A 48 -0.86 -22.16 -14.29
N PRO A 49 -0.92 -22.72 -15.51
CA PRO A 49 -2.11 -22.59 -16.36
C PRO A 49 -3.31 -23.26 -15.69
N ILE A 50 -4.49 -22.67 -15.85
CA ILE A 50 -5.77 -23.29 -15.44
C ILE A 50 -5.93 -24.61 -16.22
N ALA A 51 -6.29 -25.68 -15.52
CA ALA A 51 -6.49 -26.99 -16.14
C ALA A 51 -7.67 -26.94 -17.12
N ALA A 52 -7.54 -27.63 -18.26
CA ALA A 52 -8.63 -27.79 -19.21
C ALA A 52 -9.59 -28.89 -18.73
N TYR A 53 -10.90 -28.68 -18.88
CA TYR A 53 -11.87 -29.77 -18.76
C TYR A 53 -11.70 -30.74 -19.92
N VAL A 54 -11.61 -32.03 -19.62
CA VAL A 54 -11.47 -33.10 -20.62
C VAL A 54 -12.50 -34.20 -20.31
N SER A 55 -13.06 -34.79 -21.37
CA SER A 55 -13.98 -35.92 -21.24
C SER A 55 -13.28 -37.12 -20.58
N PRO A 56 -13.94 -37.89 -19.68
CA PRO A 56 -13.34 -39.02 -18.97
C PRO A 56 -12.76 -40.13 -19.88
N VAL A 57 -13.24 -40.20 -21.12
CA VAL A 57 -12.89 -41.26 -22.09
C VAL A 57 -11.74 -40.86 -23.01
N VAL A 58 -11.27 -39.60 -22.94
CA VAL A 58 -10.22 -39.07 -23.82
C VAL A 58 -8.99 -38.70 -22.99
N GLY A 59 -7.80 -38.98 -23.52
CA GLY A 59 -6.53 -38.63 -22.86
C GLY A 59 -6.41 -37.14 -22.56
N GLY A 60 -5.88 -36.81 -21.38
CA GLY A 60 -5.72 -35.43 -20.92
C GLY A 60 -4.88 -34.56 -21.86
N LYS A 61 -5.16 -33.26 -21.88
CA LYS A 61 -4.40 -32.31 -22.70
C LYS A 61 -3.07 -31.96 -22.01
N VAL A 62 -1.97 -32.12 -22.72
CA VAL A 62 -0.63 -31.75 -22.22
C VAL A 62 -0.53 -30.24 -22.06
N LEU A 63 -0.20 -29.78 -20.84
CA LEU A 63 0.10 -28.38 -20.55
C LEU A 63 1.54 -28.08 -20.97
N ARG A 64 1.72 -27.22 -21.98
CA ARG A 64 3.06 -26.79 -22.42
C ARG A 64 3.63 -25.76 -21.45
N ASN A 65 4.92 -25.90 -21.14
CA ASN A 65 5.66 -24.88 -20.39
C ASN A 65 5.70 -23.58 -21.21
N ARG A 66 5.34 -22.45 -20.59
CA ARG A 66 5.52 -21.13 -21.22
C ARG A 66 7.01 -20.77 -21.23
N GLY A 67 7.50 -20.26 -22.35
CA GLY A 67 8.77 -19.53 -22.38
C GLY A 67 8.69 -18.27 -21.50
N GLY A 68 9.83 -17.76 -21.02
CA GLY A 68 9.89 -16.58 -20.17
C GLY A 68 9.84 -15.29 -20.98
N GLU A 69 8.73 -14.55 -20.93
CA GLU A 69 8.75 -13.12 -21.24
C GLU A 69 9.21 -12.35 -20.00
N THR A 70 10.30 -11.59 -20.14
CA THR A 70 10.74 -10.63 -19.12
C THR A 70 9.88 -9.38 -19.25
N ARG A 71 9.01 -9.14 -18.26
CA ARG A 71 8.23 -7.90 -18.15
C ARG A 71 8.76 -7.12 -16.95
N VAL A 72 9.21 -5.90 -17.22
CA VAL A 72 9.74 -4.97 -16.22
C VAL A 72 8.73 -3.85 -16.03
N LEU A 73 8.41 -3.53 -14.78
CA LEU A 73 7.53 -2.43 -14.40
C LEU A 73 8.29 -1.51 -13.44
N ARG A 74 8.23 -0.20 -13.68
CA ARG A 74 8.71 0.81 -12.72
C ARG A 74 7.51 1.36 -11.94
N PRO A 75 7.38 1.09 -10.63
CA PRO A 75 6.26 1.58 -9.84
C PRO A 75 6.41 3.09 -9.56
N GLY A 76 5.27 3.76 -9.40
CA GLY A 76 5.22 5.13 -8.90
C GLY A 76 5.62 5.19 -7.42
N TYR A 77 6.37 6.22 -7.04
CA TYR A 77 6.82 6.42 -5.66
C TYR A 77 5.91 7.39 -4.93
N VAL A 78 5.26 6.94 -3.84
CA VAL A 78 4.31 7.73 -3.06
C VAL A 78 4.94 8.11 -1.73
N LYS A 79 5.03 9.41 -1.44
CA LYS A 79 5.63 9.94 -0.20
C LYS A 79 4.87 11.17 0.30
N PRO A 80 3.70 10.99 0.93
CA PRO A 80 2.98 12.10 1.56
C PRO A 80 3.79 12.65 2.74
N LYS A 81 3.60 13.93 3.04
CA LYS A 81 4.26 14.62 4.15
C LYS A 81 3.36 15.72 4.68
N HIS A 82 3.21 15.77 6.00
CA HIS A 82 2.54 16.88 6.69
C HIS A 82 3.53 17.73 7.47
N GLU A 83 3.21 19.02 7.59
CA GLU A 83 3.88 19.91 8.54
C GLU A 83 3.35 19.66 9.96
N VAL A 84 4.25 19.70 10.95
CA VAL A 84 3.89 19.59 12.38
C VAL A 84 3.76 21.00 12.95
N ASN A 85 2.58 21.59 12.82
CA ASN A 85 2.29 22.92 13.35
C ASN A 85 1.66 22.86 14.76
N TYR A 86 2.21 23.56 15.74
CA TYR A 86 1.69 23.57 17.12
C TYR A 86 0.38 24.35 17.30
N SER A 87 0.09 25.32 16.42
CA SER A 87 -1.15 26.11 16.47
C SER A 87 -2.36 25.39 15.85
N GLN A 88 -2.16 24.23 15.22
CA GLN A 88 -3.26 23.51 14.58
C GLN A 88 -4.26 22.98 15.60
N VAL A 89 -5.56 23.03 15.28
CA VAL A 89 -6.58 22.46 16.16
C VAL A 89 -6.45 20.93 16.14
N VAL A 90 -6.48 20.32 17.32
CA VAL A 90 -6.39 18.86 17.49
C VAL A 90 -7.73 18.38 18.00
N GLU A 91 -8.37 17.49 17.24
CA GLU A 91 -9.58 16.81 17.69
C GLU A 91 -9.26 15.81 18.79
N ARG A 92 -10.17 15.73 19.77
CA ARG A 92 -9.98 14.90 20.96
C ARG A 92 -10.44 13.48 20.69
N LEU A 93 -9.65 12.51 21.14
CA LEU A 93 -10.03 11.10 21.05
C LEU A 93 -11.10 10.77 22.11
N PRO A 94 -12.01 9.84 21.83
CA PRO A 94 -12.95 9.35 22.84
C PRO A 94 -12.20 8.82 24.08
N GLY A 95 -12.53 9.37 25.26
CA GLY A 95 -11.88 8.99 26.53
C GLY A 95 -10.56 9.69 26.83
N GLU A 96 -10.12 10.65 26.02
CA GLU A 96 -8.90 11.43 26.26
C GLU A 96 -9.12 12.53 27.32
N ASP A 97 -8.22 12.62 28.30
CA ASP A 97 -8.25 13.65 29.36
C ASP A 97 -8.01 15.05 28.76
N PRO A 98 -8.92 16.03 28.98
CA PRO A 98 -8.74 17.39 28.48
C PRO A 98 -7.43 18.05 28.91
N ALA A 99 -6.97 17.74 30.12
CA ALA A 99 -5.83 18.43 30.72
C ALA A 99 -4.51 18.05 30.04
N GLN A 100 -4.41 16.84 29.47
CA GLN A 100 -3.21 16.36 28.79
C GLN A 100 -2.92 17.14 27.50
N LEU A 101 -3.93 17.67 26.83
CA LEU A 101 -3.75 18.50 25.63
C LEU A 101 -3.08 19.85 25.91
N ASN A 102 -3.04 20.30 27.17
CA ASN A 102 -2.32 21.52 27.56
C ASN A 102 -0.81 21.31 27.58
N ASP A 103 -0.32 20.08 27.75
CA ASP A 103 1.12 19.78 27.70
C ASP A 103 1.62 19.87 26.24
N PRO A 104 2.56 20.77 25.92
CA PRO A 104 3.11 20.90 24.58
C PRO A 104 3.75 19.62 24.05
N ALA A 105 4.35 18.79 24.92
CA ALA A 105 4.99 17.54 24.51
C ALA A 105 3.95 16.50 24.08
N TYR A 106 2.91 16.31 24.87
CA TYR A 106 1.78 15.44 24.54
C TYR A 106 1.05 15.89 23.27
N ARG A 107 0.75 17.18 23.17
CA ARG A 107 0.07 17.75 22.00
C ARG A 107 0.85 17.54 20.70
N ARG A 108 2.17 17.71 20.74
CA ARG A 108 3.05 17.41 19.60
C ARG A 108 2.99 15.95 19.18
N LEU A 109 3.05 15.04 20.15
CA LEU A 109 2.94 13.61 19.90
C LEU A 109 1.59 13.28 19.24
N ARG A 110 0.49 13.85 19.73
CA ARG A 110 -0.85 13.67 19.17
C ARG A 110 -0.93 14.13 17.71
N ILE A 111 -0.41 15.31 17.40
CA ILE A 111 -0.33 15.82 16.02
C ILE A 111 0.46 14.87 15.13
N LEU A 112 1.68 14.52 15.54
CA LEU A 112 2.59 13.69 14.74
C LEU A 112 1.94 12.34 14.41
N THR A 113 1.31 11.74 15.40
CA THR A 113 0.67 10.44 15.28
C THR A 113 -0.67 10.48 14.55
N ASP A 114 -1.27 11.66 14.36
CA ASP A 114 -2.41 11.85 13.49
C ASP A 114 -1.97 11.95 12.04
N ASN A 115 -0.96 12.80 11.78
CA ASN A 115 -0.35 12.94 10.47
C ASN A 115 0.13 11.60 9.93
N LEU A 116 0.82 10.79 10.74
CA LEU A 116 1.26 9.45 10.33
C LEU A 116 0.10 8.52 9.95
N LYS A 117 -1.04 8.62 10.67
CA LYS A 117 -2.23 7.83 10.36
C LYS A 117 -2.86 8.27 9.04
N GLN A 118 -2.94 9.58 8.81
CA GLN A 118 -3.47 10.13 7.56
C GLN A 118 -2.56 9.80 6.37
N GLU A 119 -1.24 9.85 6.56
CA GLU A 119 -0.24 9.46 5.55
C GLU A 119 -0.36 7.99 5.17
N GLU A 120 -0.49 7.07 6.14
CA GLU A 120 -0.70 5.65 5.86
C GLU A 120 -2.03 5.41 5.14
N GLN A 121 -3.11 6.10 5.54
CA GLN A 121 -4.41 6.01 4.86
C GLN A 121 -4.35 6.51 3.42
N ALA A 122 -3.66 7.63 3.16
CA ALA A 122 -3.49 8.16 1.81
C ALA A 122 -2.75 7.18 0.90
N ILE A 123 -1.71 6.51 1.41
CA ILE A 123 -0.98 5.48 0.65
C ILE A 123 -1.91 4.32 0.30
N ILE A 124 -2.67 3.79 1.27
CA ILE A 124 -3.58 2.67 1.03
C ILE A 124 -4.69 3.05 0.04
N GLN A 125 -5.18 4.29 0.08
CA GLN A 125 -6.18 4.79 -0.87
C GLN A 125 -5.64 4.82 -2.31
N VAL A 126 -4.38 5.21 -2.50
CA VAL A 126 -3.72 5.18 -3.82
C VAL A 126 -3.61 3.73 -4.32
N GLU A 127 -3.18 2.80 -3.47
CA GLU A 127 -3.09 1.37 -3.82
C GLU A 127 -4.46 0.78 -4.17
N GLU A 128 -5.51 1.11 -3.41
CA GLU A 128 -6.87 0.66 -3.68
C GLU A 128 -7.42 1.24 -4.99
N MET A 129 -7.16 2.52 -5.27
CA MET A 129 -7.54 3.16 -6.55
C MET A 129 -6.88 2.46 -7.74
N GLN A 130 -5.60 2.09 -7.60
CA GLN A 130 -4.88 1.32 -8.61
C GLN A 130 -5.49 -0.08 -8.78
N ALA A 131 -5.82 -0.77 -7.69
CA ALA A 131 -6.47 -2.07 -7.71
C ALA A 131 -7.84 -2.03 -8.40
N VAL A 132 -8.66 -1.03 -8.08
CA VAL A 132 -9.97 -0.79 -8.72
C VAL A 132 -9.81 -0.56 -10.22
N SER A 133 -8.89 0.32 -10.61
CA SER A 133 -8.64 0.63 -12.03
C SER A 133 -8.16 -0.60 -12.80
N ALA A 134 -7.24 -1.38 -12.21
CA ALA A 134 -6.74 -2.60 -12.81
C ALA A 134 -7.86 -3.66 -13.00
N VAL A 135 -8.77 -3.79 -12.05
CA VAL A 135 -9.88 -4.75 -12.13
C VAL A 135 -10.95 -4.30 -13.13
N LEU A 136 -11.32 -3.01 -13.14
CA LEU A 136 -12.38 -2.50 -14.00
C LEU A 136 -11.93 -2.30 -15.46
N ASN A 137 -10.74 -1.73 -15.66
CA ASN A 137 -10.27 -1.29 -16.97
C ASN A 137 -9.19 -2.20 -17.56
N GLY A 138 -8.70 -3.19 -16.80
CA GLY A 138 -7.57 -4.04 -17.19
C GLY A 138 -6.22 -3.30 -17.20
N LYS A 139 -6.20 -2.03 -16.83
CA LYS A 139 -5.02 -1.15 -16.74
C LYS A 139 -5.24 -0.07 -15.68
N TYR A 140 -4.15 0.42 -15.11
CA TYR A 140 -4.15 1.64 -14.31
C TYR A 140 -3.10 2.59 -14.90
N ILE A 141 -3.29 3.88 -14.66
CA ILE A 141 -2.36 4.93 -15.10
C ILE A 141 -1.76 5.54 -13.84
N MET A 142 -0.44 5.71 -13.83
CA MET A 142 0.25 6.41 -12.74
C MET A 142 0.40 7.88 -13.11
N GLU A 143 -0.29 8.76 -12.40
CA GLU A 143 -0.25 10.21 -12.64
C GLU A 143 0.19 10.95 -11.37
N GLY A 144 0.94 12.03 -11.52
CA GLY A 144 1.29 12.94 -10.43
C GLY A 144 1.94 14.23 -10.94
N GLU A 145 1.81 15.34 -10.21
CA GLU A 145 2.36 16.64 -10.64
C GLU A 145 3.87 16.62 -10.89
N GLN A 146 4.59 15.72 -10.23
CA GLN A 146 6.04 15.52 -10.37
C GLN A 146 6.41 14.14 -10.92
N PHE A 147 5.45 13.44 -11.54
CA PHE A 147 5.64 12.10 -12.09
C PHE A 147 5.13 12.06 -13.52
N GLU A 148 5.99 11.70 -14.47
CA GLU A 148 5.57 11.50 -15.86
C GLU A 148 4.56 10.38 -15.94
N THR A 149 3.46 10.59 -16.66
CA THR A 149 2.38 9.62 -16.79
C THR A 149 2.86 8.35 -17.49
N VAL A 150 2.68 7.19 -16.83
CA VAL A 150 3.04 5.85 -17.36
C VAL A 150 1.85 4.90 -17.27
#